data_AF-A0A6U6THJ8-F1
#
_entry.id   AF-A0A6U6THJ8-F1
#
_cell.length_a   1.000
_cell.length_b   1.000
_cell.length_c   1.000
_cell.angle_alpha   90.00
_cell.angle_beta   90.00
_cell.angle_gamma   90.00
#
_symmetry.space_group_name_H-M   'P 1'
#
loop_
_entity.id
_entity.type
_entity.pdbx_description
1 polymer ?
#
loop_
_entity_poly.entity_id
_entity_poly.type
_entity_poly.pdbx_seq_one_letter_code
_entity_poly.pdbx_strand_id
1 'polypeptide(L)'
;EGGYIKLARGIKSATGQCGIQMAASYPVVDATVPPTPLGPPTPAPPAPAPPAPSPPAPAGSHYERPPCRDDEIAARVGDAGVLCAPPCDSSEGCPEDVPENATAVPRCVLETFPEMKKYCALDCSGGKQCPMGAKCVSMGFVGLCLYTDVAKEATLALGLAAKADLLV
;
A
#
# COMPACT_ATOMS: atom_id res chain seq x y z
N GLU A 1 1.34 -16.18 22.59
CA GLU A 1 1.28 -17.64 22.90
C GLU A 1 0.80 -18.36 21.65
N GLY A 2 1.59 -19.31 21.11
CA GLY A 2 1.20 -20.09 19.93
C GLY A 2 0.89 -19.28 18.67
N GLY A 3 1.63 -18.19 18.41
CA GLY A 3 1.37 -17.31 17.26
C GLY A 3 0.31 -16.22 17.48
N TYR A 4 -0.36 -16.22 18.64
CA TYR A 4 -1.34 -15.19 19.00
C TYR A 4 -0.79 -14.18 20.00
N ILE A 5 -1.34 -12.98 19.96
CA ILE A 5 -1.10 -11.91 20.93
C ILE A 5 -2.35 -11.66 21.79
N LYS A 6 -2.16 -11.51 23.10
CA LYS A 6 -3.19 -11.05 24.02
C LYS A 6 -3.12 -9.53 24.10
N LEU A 7 -4.18 -8.86 23.65
CA LEU A 7 -4.31 -7.40 23.76
C LEU A 7 -5.31 -7.08 24.88
N ALA A 8 -4.95 -6.15 25.75
CA ALA A 8 -5.78 -5.64 26.82
C ALA A 8 -6.98 -4.88 26.23
N ARG A 9 -8.18 -5.29 26.65
CA ARG A 9 -9.46 -4.64 26.31
C ARG A 9 -9.95 -3.81 27.49
N GLY A 10 -10.78 -2.80 27.21
CA GLY A 10 -11.38 -1.96 28.26
C GLY A 10 -10.38 -1.05 28.98
N ILE A 11 -9.20 -0.82 28.39
CA ILE A 11 -8.24 0.16 28.93
C ILE A 11 -8.75 1.58 28.72
N LYS A 12 -8.29 2.52 29.55
CA LYS A 12 -8.60 3.96 29.42
C LYS A 12 -7.85 4.58 28.23
N SER A 13 -8.13 4.13 27.01
CA SER A 13 -7.62 4.66 25.74
C SER A 13 -8.73 4.64 24.70
N ALA A 14 -9.01 5.81 24.11
CA ALA A 14 -10.01 5.96 23.05
C ALA A 14 -9.66 5.15 21.77
N THR A 15 -8.37 4.88 21.55
CA THR A 15 -7.88 4.15 20.38
C THR A 15 -7.62 2.67 20.68
N GLY A 16 -7.84 2.24 21.93
CA GLY A 16 -7.49 0.89 22.40
C GLY A 16 -5.97 0.69 22.53
N GLN A 17 -5.55 -0.54 22.88
CA GLN A 17 -4.13 -0.85 22.95
C GLN A 17 -3.54 -0.80 21.52
N CYS A 18 -2.46 -0.05 21.34
CA CYS A 18 -1.76 0.10 20.05
C CYS A 18 -2.66 0.61 18.90
N GLY A 19 -3.74 1.36 19.20
CA GLY A 19 -4.60 1.91 18.15
C GLY A 19 -5.55 0.90 17.50
N ILE A 20 -5.75 -0.28 18.10
CA ILE A 20 -6.59 -1.35 17.53
C ILE A 20 -8.04 -0.93 17.24
N GLN A 21 -8.55 0.13 17.86
CA GLN A 21 -9.90 0.64 17.63
C GLN A 21 -9.99 1.67 16.49
N MET A 22 -8.88 2.06 15.86
CA MET A 22 -8.87 3.17 14.90
C MET A 22 -9.46 2.81 13.52
N ALA A 23 -9.27 1.56 13.06
CA ALA A 23 -9.60 1.19 11.68
C ALA A 23 -9.93 -0.31 11.56
N ALA A 24 -11.00 -0.76 12.22
CA ALA A 24 -11.50 -2.11 12.05
C ALA A 24 -12.28 -2.24 10.73
N SER A 25 -12.06 -3.34 9.99
CA SER A 25 -12.86 -3.72 8.83
C SER A 25 -13.04 -5.24 8.77
N TYR A 26 -14.14 -5.69 8.17
CA TYR A 26 -14.47 -7.10 8.01
C TYR A 26 -15.25 -7.29 6.70
N PRO A 27 -15.14 -8.46 6.03
CA PRO A 27 -15.95 -8.76 4.86
C PRO A 27 -17.42 -8.95 5.26
N VAL A 28 -18.33 -8.41 4.47
CA VAL A 28 -19.76 -8.68 4.60
C VAL A 28 -20.11 -9.85 3.70
N VAL A 29 -20.76 -10.87 4.26
CA VAL A 29 -21.29 -12.01 3.50
C VAL A 29 -22.82 -11.96 3.55
N ASP A 30 -23.47 -12.22 2.42
CA ASP A 30 -24.93 -12.18 2.29
C ASP A 30 -25.54 -13.39 3.03
N ALA A 31 -26.13 -13.13 4.19
CA ALA A 31 -26.76 -14.15 5.02
C ALA A 31 -28.28 -14.13 4.82
N THR A 32 -28.78 -14.61 3.68
CA THR A 32 -30.22 -14.90 3.50
C THR A 32 -30.63 -16.20 4.20
N VAL A 33 -30.17 -16.44 5.42
CA VAL A 33 -30.59 -17.61 6.21
C VAL A 33 -31.30 -17.13 7.48
N PRO A 34 -32.57 -17.54 7.71
CA PRO A 34 -33.30 -17.23 8.95
C PRO A 34 -32.53 -17.75 10.18
N PRO A 35 -32.78 -17.20 11.39
CA PRO A 35 -32.04 -17.60 12.59
C PRO A 35 -32.35 -19.07 12.92
N THR A 36 -31.45 -19.96 12.51
CA THR A 36 -31.55 -21.41 12.72
C THR A 36 -30.54 -21.80 13.82
N PRO A 37 -30.86 -22.76 14.71
CA PRO A 37 -30.05 -23.04 15.89
C PRO A 37 -28.60 -23.45 15.56
N LEU A 38 -27.66 -23.09 16.43
CA LEU A 38 -26.21 -23.33 16.31
C LEU A 38 -25.91 -24.77 15.90
N GLY A 39 -25.51 -24.96 14.64
CA GLY A 39 -24.96 -26.21 14.14
C GLY A 39 -23.55 -26.48 14.70
N PRO A 40 -23.05 -27.72 14.57
CA PRO A 40 -21.71 -28.13 15.01
C PRO A 40 -20.61 -27.29 14.34
N PRO A 41 -19.40 -27.19 14.95
CA PRO A 41 -18.34 -26.29 14.49
C PRO A 41 -17.95 -26.58 13.03
N THR A 42 -18.06 -25.57 12.19
CA THR A 42 -17.64 -25.58 10.79
C THR A 42 -16.11 -25.77 10.71
N PRO A 43 -15.59 -26.63 9.80
CA PRO A 43 -14.14 -26.76 9.58
C PRO A 43 -13.52 -25.44 9.13
N ALA A 44 -12.25 -25.23 9.52
CA ALA A 44 -11.51 -24.00 9.25
C ALA A 44 -11.47 -23.65 7.74
N PRO A 45 -11.60 -22.38 7.36
CA PRO A 45 -11.46 -21.95 5.97
C PRO A 45 -10.09 -22.34 5.40
N PRO A 46 -9.99 -22.69 4.11
CA PRO A 46 -8.70 -22.88 3.45
C PRO A 46 -7.90 -21.58 3.47
N ALA A 47 -6.57 -21.70 3.50
CA ALA A 47 -5.64 -20.58 3.53
C ALA A 47 -5.92 -19.56 2.41
N PRO A 48 -5.68 -18.25 2.63
CA PRO A 48 -5.81 -17.24 1.59
C PRO A 48 -5.02 -17.64 0.35
N ALA A 49 -5.64 -17.52 -0.83
CA ALA A 49 -4.96 -17.76 -2.09
C ALA A 49 -3.74 -16.83 -2.23
N PRO A 50 -2.63 -17.28 -2.83
CA PRO A 50 -1.49 -16.43 -3.13
C PRO A 50 -1.94 -15.20 -3.96
N PRO A 51 -1.27 -14.04 -3.81
CA PRO A 51 -1.60 -12.85 -4.59
C PRO A 51 -1.58 -13.20 -6.08
N ALA A 52 -2.56 -12.65 -6.81
CA ALA A 52 -2.69 -12.88 -8.24
C ALA A 52 -1.38 -12.53 -8.96
N PRO A 53 -1.00 -13.27 -10.02
CA PRO A 53 0.21 -12.97 -10.77
C PRO A 53 0.15 -11.54 -11.32
N SER A 54 1.20 -10.77 -11.05
CA SER A 54 1.38 -9.43 -11.57
C SER A 54 1.33 -9.45 -13.11
N PRO A 55 0.74 -8.42 -13.76
CA PRO A 55 0.87 -8.22 -15.20
C PRO A 55 2.35 -8.17 -15.61
N PRO A 56 2.69 -8.48 -16.88
CA PRO A 56 4.07 -8.46 -17.35
C PRO A 56 4.76 -7.13 -17.01
N ALA A 57 5.87 -7.22 -16.29
CA ALA A 57 6.73 -6.10 -15.92
C ALA A 57 7.19 -5.32 -17.17
N PRO A 58 7.19 -3.98 -17.14
CA PRO A 58 7.93 -3.19 -18.13
C PRO A 58 9.44 -3.52 -18.05
N ALA A 59 10.13 -3.54 -19.19
CA ALA A 59 11.59 -3.73 -19.24
C ALA A 59 12.38 -2.44 -18.96
N GLY A 60 11.76 -1.44 -18.32
CA GLY A 60 12.32 -0.11 -18.08
C GLY A 60 13.19 -0.02 -16.83
N SER A 61 13.54 1.21 -16.45
CA SER A 61 14.30 1.54 -15.23
C SER A 61 13.49 1.29 -13.95
N HIS A 62 14.14 1.25 -12.79
CA HIS A 62 13.45 1.24 -11.50
C HIS A 62 12.68 2.55 -11.25
N TYR A 63 11.73 2.54 -10.31
CA TYR A 63 10.91 3.69 -9.90
C TYR A 63 9.97 4.25 -10.96
N GLU A 64 9.70 3.45 -11.99
CA GLU A 64 8.74 3.79 -13.02
C GLU A 64 7.30 3.80 -12.49
N ARG A 65 6.43 4.29 -13.36
CA ARG A 65 4.98 4.27 -13.13
C ARG A 65 4.53 2.80 -13.12
N PRO A 66 3.72 2.37 -12.13
CA PRO A 66 3.11 1.04 -12.16
C PRO A 66 2.40 0.76 -13.50
N PRO A 67 2.43 -0.48 -14.01
CA PRO A 67 2.82 -1.73 -13.34
C PRO A 67 4.33 -1.85 -13.06
N CYS A 68 4.67 -2.38 -11.89
CA CYS A 68 6.04 -2.48 -11.41
C CYS A 68 6.78 -3.69 -11.99
N ARG A 69 8.11 -3.66 -11.89
CA ARG A 69 8.96 -4.79 -12.25
C ARG A 69 8.82 -5.93 -11.25
N ASP A 70 9.31 -7.11 -11.62
CA ASP A 70 9.21 -8.31 -10.78
C ASP A 70 10.00 -8.19 -9.47
N ASP A 71 11.04 -7.37 -9.45
CA ASP A 71 11.88 -7.03 -8.30
C ASP A 71 11.43 -5.76 -7.57
N GLU A 72 10.29 -5.19 -7.95
CA GLU A 72 9.69 -4.02 -7.32
C GLU A 72 8.29 -4.31 -6.80
N ILE A 73 7.92 -3.68 -5.68
CA ILE A 73 6.54 -3.70 -5.22
C ILE A 73 5.83 -2.40 -5.57
N ALA A 74 4.54 -2.49 -5.87
CA ALA A 74 3.66 -1.32 -5.94
C ALA A 74 3.34 -0.85 -4.52
N ALA A 75 4.14 0.07 -3.99
CA ALA A 75 3.95 0.65 -2.67
C ALA A 75 2.95 1.82 -2.73
N ARG A 76 1.91 1.78 -1.88
CA ARG A 76 0.97 2.89 -1.72
C ARG A 76 1.33 3.70 -0.48
N VAL A 77 1.55 4.99 -0.65
CA VAL A 77 1.88 5.92 0.45
C VAL A 77 0.63 6.72 0.80
N GLY A 78 -0.22 6.15 1.67
CA GLY A 78 -1.52 6.72 2.02
C GLY A 78 -2.39 7.04 0.79
N ASP A 79 -3.03 8.19 0.80
CA ASP A 79 -3.77 8.73 -0.36
C ASP A 79 -2.90 9.57 -1.30
N ALA A 80 -1.61 9.74 -0.97
CA ALA A 80 -0.73 10.64 -1.71
C ALA A 80 -0.32 10.08 -3.07
N GLY A 81 -0.23 8.75 -3.22
CA GLY A 81 0.10 8.12 -4.49
C GLY A 81 0.63 6.71 -4.35
N VAL A 82 1.01 6.14 -5.50
CA VAL A 82 1.67 4.84 -5.62
C VAL A 82 3.04 5.04 -6.26
N LEU A 83 4.00 4.19 -5.93
CA LEU A 83 5.29 4.09 -6.61
C LEU A 83 5.72 2.63 -6.75
N CYS A 84 6.60 2.36 -7.70
CA CYS A 84 7.35 1.11 -7.74
C CYS A 84 8.59 1.25 -6.86
N ALA A 85 8.74 0.32 -5.92
CA ALA A 85 9.73 0.40 -4.86
C ALA A 85 10.53 -0.91 -4.80
N PRO A 86 11.80 -0.91 -5.22
CA PRO A 86 12.68 -2.05 -5.03
C PRO A 86 13.00 -2.21 -3.54
N PRO A 87 13.13 -3.45 -3.04
CA PRO A 87 13.52 -3.70 -1.66
C PRO A 87 14.96 -3.20 -1.42
N CYS A 88 15.24 -2.82 -0.19
CA CYS A 88 16.60 -2.46 0.24
C CYS A 88 16.85 -2.90 1.66
N ASP A 89 18.12 -3.15 1.95
CA ASP A 89 18.60 -3.56 3.28
C ASP A 89 19.81 -2.72 3.68
N SER A 90 20.32 -2.91 4.90
CA SER A 90 21.55 -2.22 5.35
C SER A 90 22.80 -2.56 4.52
N SER A 91 22.73 -3.60 3.68
CA SER A 91 23.84 -4.12 2.87
C SER A 91 23.68 -3.84 1.38
N GLU A 92 22.45 -3.72 0.89
CA GLU A 92 22.15 -3.45 -0.53
C GLU A 92 21.52 -2.06 -0.65
N GLY A 93 22.24 -1.19 -1.37
CA GLY A 93 21.78 0.15 -1.67
C GLY A 93 20.60 0.17 -2.63
N CYS A 94 20.08 1.35 -2.90
CA CYS A 94 19.01 1.50 -3.86
C CYS A 94 19.57 1.52 -5.30
N PRO A 95 18.89 0.86 -6.26
CA PRO A 95 19.27 0.90 -7.66
C PRO A 95 19.38 2.34 -8.16
N GLU A 96 20.43 2.62 -8.92
CA GLU A 96 20.72 3.96 -9.46
C GLU A 96 20.21 4.15 -10.88
N ASP A 97 19.62 3.12 -11.50
CA ASP A 97 18.95 3.23 -12.79
C ASP A 97 17.60 3.92 -12.62
N VAL A 98 17.66 5.24 -12.52
CA VAL A 98 16.50 6.13 -12.49
C VAL A 98 15.93 6.37 -13.89
N PRO A 99 14.61 6.64 -14.01
CA PRO A 99 13.99 6.93 -15.29
C PRO A 99 14.51 8.22 -15.91
N GLU A 100 14.43 8.31 -17.24
CA GLU A 100 14.91 9.49 -17.98
C GLU A 100 14.31 10.79 -17.42
N ASN A 101 15.16 11.83 -17.35
CA ASN A 101 14.84 13.16 -16.84
C ASN A 101 14.52 13.24 -15.33
N ALA A 102 14.67 12.15 -14.57
CA ALA A 102 14.65 12.21 -13.11
C ALA A 102 16.03 12.66 -12.58
N THR A 103 16.02 13.60 -11.63
CA THR A 103 17.21 13.99 -10.85
C THR A 103 17.03 13.72 -9.36
N ALA A 104 15.87 13.14 -8.99
CA ALA A 104 15.58 12.66 -7.65
C ALA A 104 16.52 11.50 -7.28
N VAL A 105 16.94 11.45 -6.02
CA VAL A 105 17.98 10.53 -5.56
C VAL A 105 17.33 9.29 -4.94
N PRO A 106 17.69 8.08 -5.35
CA PRO A 106 17.15 6.87 -4.74
C PRO A 106 17.65 6.73 -3.30
N ARG A 107 16.71 6.53 -2.37
CA ARG A 107 17.00 6.40 -0.92
C ARG A 107 16.16 5.30 -0.31
N CYS A 108 16.77 4.55 0.62
CA CYS A 108 16.11 3.50 1.38
C CYS A 108 15.36 4.13 2.57
N VAL A 109 14.17 4.65 2.30
CA VAL A 109 13.40 5.49 3.25
C VAL A 109 11.99 5.01 3.48
N LEU A 110 11.47 4.10 2.65
CA LEU A 110 10.17 3.49 2.88
C LEU A 110 10.33 2.32 3.83
N GLU A 111 9.37 2.19 4.75
CA GLU A 111 9.28 1.06 5.66
C GLU A 111 7.83 0.57 5.66
N THR A 112 7.64 -0.72 5.40
CA THR A 112 6.29 -1.31 5.41
C THR A 112 5.96 -1.89 6.77
N PHE A 113 4.70 -1.72 7.18
CA PHE A 113 4.15 -2.39 8.35
C PHE A 113 3.18 -3.48 7.89
N PRO A 114 3.11 -4.63 8.59
CA PRO A 114 3.78 -4.95 9.85
C PRO A 114 5.18 -5.59 9.69
N GLU A 115 5.65 -5.84 8.48
CA GLU A 115 6.86 -6.62 8.21
C GLU A 115 8.18 -5.89 8.49
N MET A 116 8.15 -4.57 8.70
CA MET A 116 9.32 -3.70 8.91
C MET A 116 10.36 -3.81 7.79
N LYS A 117 9.91 -4.15 6.58
CA LYS A 117 10.78 -4.26 5.41
C LYS A 117 11.03 -2.87 4.83
N LYS A 118 12.26 -2.64 4.39
CA LYS A 118 12.65 -1.37 3.81
C LYS A 118 12.62 -1.42 2.30
N TYR A 119 12.21 -0.31 1.71
CA TYR A 119 12.13 -0.15 0.27
C TYR A 119 12.67 1.20 -0.16
N CYS A 120 13.14 1.22 -1.39
CA CYS A 120 13.68 2.41 -2.01
C CYS A 120 12.57 3.30 -2.55
N ALA A 121 12.80 4.60 -2.46
CA ALA A 121 12.01 5.61 -3.14
C ALA A 121 12.91 6.72 -3.64
N LEU A 122 12.41 7.47 -4.64
CA LEU A 122 13.10 8.65 -5.14
C LEU A 122 12.83 9.85 -4.24
N ASP A 123 13.89 10.32 -3.58
CA ASP A 123 13.90 11.55 -2.81
C ASP A 123 14.03 12.76 -3.76
N CYS A 124 13.01 13.61 -3.74
CA CYS A 124 12.96 14.85 -4.51
C CYS A 124 13.26 16.09 -3.67
N SER A 125 13.87 15.92 -2.50
CA SER A 125 14.16 17.01 -1.57
C SER A 125 15.14 18.02 -2.18
N GLY A 126 14.92 19.31 -1.89
CA GLY A 126 15.74 20.38 -2.48
C GLY A 126 15.51 20.57 -3.98
N GLY A 127 14.26 20.39 -4.43
CA GLY A 127 13.81 20.75 -5.78
C GLY A 127 14.30 19.81 -6.89
N LYS A 128 14.57 18.55 -6.57
CA LYS A 128 14.94 17.57 -7.62
C LYS A 128 13.72 17.18 -8.43
N GLN A 129 13.96 16.89 -9.70
CA GLN A 129 12.94 16.53 -10.67
C GLN A 129 12.54 15.07 -10.50
N CYS A 130 11.24 14.83 -10.28
CA CYS A 130 10.67 13.49 -10.36
C CYS A 130 10.54 13.03 -11.82
N PRO A 131 10.51 11.71 -12.07
CA PRO A 131 10.24 11.16 -13.40
C PRO A 131 8.89 11.63 -13.96
N MET A 132 8.75 11.55 -15.28
CA MET A 132 7.55 12.02 -15.98
C MET A 132 6.29 11.35 -15.41
N GLY A 133 5.32 12.17 -14.99
CA GLY A 133 4.06 11.70 -14.42
C GLY A 133 4.08 11.49 -12.90
N ALA A 134 5.25 11.48 -12.26
CA ALA A 134 5.35 11.49 -10.81
C ALA A 134 5.32 12.93 -10.26
N LYS A 135 4.75 13.10 -9.07
CA LYS A 135 4.77 14.35 -8.32
C LYS A 135 5.62 14.22 -7.08
N CYS A 136 6.40 15.26 -6.79
CA CYS A 136 7.12 15.38 -5.54
C CYS A 136 6.13 15.70 -4.42
N VAL A 137 5.90 14.75 -3.51
CA VAL A 137 5.05 14.92 -2.34
C VAL A 137 5.93 15.06 -1.11
N SER A 138 5.83 16.20 -0.45
CA SER A 138 6.54 16.44 0.80
C SER A 138 5.86 15.72 1.96
N MET A 139 6.61 14.82 2.63
CA MET A 139 6.18 14.08 3.81
C MET A 139 7.11 14.41 4.99
N GLY A 140 6.92 15.60 5.55
CA GLY A 140 7.77 16.11 6.63
C GLY A 140 9.09 16.65 6.10
N PHE A 141 10.21 16.01 6.47
CA PHE A 141 11.56 16.44 6.06
C PHE A 141 12.01 15.83 4.71
N VAL A 142 11.28 14.83 4.21
CA VAL A 142 11.62 14.08 2.99
C VAL A 142 10.54 14.34 1.94
N GLY A 143 10.94 14.65 0.71
CA GLY A 143 10.05 14.69 -0.45
C GLY A 143 10.17 13.41 -1.26
N LEU A 144 9.06 12.75 -1.59
CA LEU A 144 9.04 11.51 -2.37
C LEU A 144 8.33 11.68 -3.71
N CYS A 145 8.86 11.07 -4.76
CA CYS A 145 8.18 11.00 -6.06
C CYS A 145 7.10 9.93 -6.05
N LEU A 146 5.84 10.34 -6.23
CA LEU A 146 4.68 9.46 -6.24
C LEU A 146 3.85 9.66 -7.51
N TYR A 147 3.35 8.58 -8.08
CA TYR A 147 2.37 8.62 -9.17
C TYR A 147 0.97 8.70 -8.58
N THR A 148 0.34 9.86 -8.74
CA THR A 148 -0.96 10.18 -8.12
C THR A 148 -2.14 9.74 -8.98
N ASP A 149 -1.91 9.62 -10.28
CA ASP A 149 -2.89 9.21 -11.29
C ASP A 149 -3.27 7.72 -11.16
N VAL A 150 -2.31 6.85 -10.84
CA VAL A 150 -2.57 5.42 -10.55
C VAL A 150 -3.31 5.23 -9.23
N ALA A 151 -3.04 6.08 -8.23
CA ALA A 151 -3.83 6.08 -7.01
C ALA A 151 -5.27 6.53 -7.28
N LYS A 152 -5.47 7.48 -8.20
CA LYS A 152 -6.79 7.92 -8.65
C LYS A 152 -7.54 6.81 -9.39
N GLU A 153 -6.87 6.02 -10.22
CA GLU A 153 -7.46 4.83 -10.88
C GLU A 153 -7.82 3.74 -9.87
N ALA A 154 -6.99 3.47 -8.86
CA ALA A 154 -7.32 2.54 -7.79
C ALA A 154 -8.47 3.06 -6.89
N THR A 155 -8.57 4.37 -6.71
CA THR A 155 -9.71 5.02 -6.03
C THR A 155 -10.93 5.13 -6.93
N LEU A 156 -10.78 5.17 -8.27
CA LEU A 156 -11.89 5.12 -9.22
C LEU A 156 -12.43 3.68 -9.32
N ALA A 157 -11.55 2.67 -9.26
CA ALA A 157 -11.90 1.27 -9.15
C ALA A 157 -12.62 0.95 -7.83
N LEU A 158 -12.29 1.64 -6.72
CA LEU A 158 -13.08 1.63 -5.48
C LEU A 158 -14.26 2.64 -5.47
N GLY A 159 -14.27 3.60 -6.40
CA GLY A 159 -15.09 4.81 -6.37
C GLY A 159 -16.19 4.88 -7.43
N LEU A 160 -16.32 3.85 -8.28
CA LEU A 160 -17.46 3.71 -9.21
C LEU A 160 -18.80 3.39 -8.52
N ALA A 161 -18.91 3.58 -7.20
CA ALA A 161 -20.18 3.58 -6.49
C ALA A 161 -20.51 4.90 -5.74
N ALA A 162 -19.85 6.02 -6.06
CA ALA A 162 -20.17 7.31 -5.43
C ALA A 162 -20.43 8.45 -6.44
N LYS A 163 -21.62 8.38 -7.05
CA LYS A 163 -22.52 9.47 -7.52
C LYS A 163 -21.99 10.66 -8.32
N ALA A 164 -22.36 10.66 -9.60
CA ALA A 164 -23.02 11.79 -10.30
C ALA A 164 -24.14 11.15 -11.15
N ASP A 165 -25.42 11.46 -11.02
CA ASP A 165 -25.99 12.77 -11.31
C ASP A 165 -27.26 13.05 -10.46
N LEU A 166 -27.46 14.34 -10.24
CA LEU A 166 -28.48 14.98 -9.43
C LEU A 166 -29.54 15.56 -10.39
N LEU A 167 -30.83 15.30 -10.12
CA LEU A 167 -32.01 16.07 -10.54
C LEU A 167 -32.12 16.47 -12.04
N VAL A 168 -32.99 15.76 -12.79
CA VAL A 168 -34.28 16.26 -13.34
C VAL A 168 -35.23 15.07 -13.43
#